data_AF-A0A7H4P155-F1
#
_entry.id   AF-A0A7H4P155-F1
#
_cell.length_a   1.000
_cell.length_b   1.000
_cell.length_c   1.000
_cell.angle_alpha   90.00
_cell.angle_beta   90.00
_cell.angle_gamma   90.00
#
_symmetry.space_group_name_H-M   'P 1'
#
loop_
_entity.id
_entity.type
_entity.pdbx_description
1 polymer ?
#
loop_
_entity_poly.entity_id
_entity_poly.type
_entity_poly.pdbx_seq_one_letter_code
_entity_poly.pdbx_strand_id
1 'polypeptide(L)' 'MKVLSIVGTLAMFLVGGGIVVHGITPLHHAIENLAHGQNAVIASLLPMAANLVLGFIIGAIVLAGVKAIGALRRPAK' A
#
# COMPACT_ATOMS: atom_id res chain seq x y z
N MET A 1 22.27 9.09 -3.38
CA MET A 1 21.54 7.95 -3.98
C MET A 1 20.52 7.29 -3.04
N LYS A 2 20.81 7.11 -1.74
CA LYS A 2 19.89 6.44 -0.79
C LYS A 2 18.49 7.06 -0.67
N VAL A 3 18.41 8.39 -0.62
CA VAL A 3 17.13 9.12 -0.47
C VAL A 3 16.19 8.81 -1.65
N LEU A 4 16.69 8.89 -2.89
CA LEU A 4 15.88 8.63 -4.08
C LEU A 4 15.40 7.18 -4.13
N SER A 5 16.20 6.23 -3.66
CA SER A 5 15.78 4.82 -3.56
C SER A 5 14.63 4.64 -2.58
N ILE A 6 14.68 5.27 -1.40
CA ILE A 6 13.62 5.17 -0.39
C ILE A 6 12.34 5.82 -0.91
N VAL A 7 12.45 7.02 -1.49
CA VAL A 7 11.30 7.72 -2.08
C VAL A 7 10.68 6.89 -3.21
N GLY A 8 11.51 6.27 -4.07
CA GLY A 8 11.04 5.38 -5.13
C GLY A 8 10.29 4.16 -4.58
N THR A 9 10.80 3.54 -3.51
CA THR A 9 10.11 2.42 -2.84
C THR A 9 8.76 2.85 -2.25
N LEU A 10 8.71 3.99 -1.55
CA LEU A 10 7.46 4.53 -1.02
C LEU A 10 6.46 4.84 -2.14
N ALA A 11 6.92 5.43 -3.25
CA ALA A 11 6.07 5.71 -4.40
C ALA A 11 5.47 4.44 -5.00
N MET A 12 6.24 3.35 -5.12
CA MET A 12 5.72 2.07 -5.61
C MET A 12 4.61 1.50 -4.71
N PHE A 13 4.77 1.56 -3.39
CA PHE A 13 3.73 1.12 -2.45
C PHE A 13 2.50 2.03 -2.48
N LEU A 14 2.68 3.34 -2.58
CA LEU A 14 1.58 4.30 -2.71
C LEU A 14 0.74 4.04 -3.97
N VAL A 15 1.39 3.84 -5.12
CA VAL A 15 0.71 3.56 -6.40
C VAL A 15 -0.02 2.21 -6.35
N GLY A 16 0.65 1.15 -5.88
CA GLY A 16 0.04 -0.17 -5.75
C GLY A 16 -1.13 -0.19 -4.75
N GLY A 17 -0.98 0.47 -3.61
CA GLY A 17 -2.03 0.60 -2.60
C GLY A 17 -3.24 1.37 -3.10
N GLY A 18 -3.02 2.45 -3.87
CA GLY A 18 -4.10 3.18 -4.54
C GLY A 18 -4.92 2.28 -5.46
N ILE A 19 -4.27 1.42 -6.26
CA ILE A 19 -4.97 0.48 -7.15
C ILE A 19 -5.87 -0.47 -6.36
N VAL A 20 -5.36 -1.04 -5.26
CA VAL A 20 -6.14 -2.00 -4.45
C VAL A 20 -7.30 -1.34 -3.73
N VAL A 21 -7.07 -0.16 -3.14
CA VAL A 21 -8.12 0.59 -2.42
C VAL A 21 -9.25 1.00 -3.35
N HIS A 22 -8.94 1.47 -4.56
CA HIS A 22 -9.98 1.81 -5.55
C HIS A 22 -10.74 0.56 -6.04
N GLY A 23 -10.07 -0.59 -6.11
CA GLY A 23 -10.72 -1.86 -6.45
C GLY A 23 -11.66 -2.40 -5.37
N ILE A 24 -11.57 -1.89 -4.13
CA ILE A 24 -12.39 -2.32 -2.98
C ILE A 24 -13.24 -1.14 -2.51
N THR A 25 -14.45 -1.02 -3.05
CA THR A 25 -15.38 0.09 -2.80
C THR A 25 -15.58 0.43 -1.31
N PRO A 26 -15.73 -0.55 -0.38
CA PRO A 26 -15.84 -0.25 1.04
C PRO A 26 -14.60 0.42 1.65
N LEU A 27 -13.39 0.08 1.18
CA LEU A 27 -12.14 0.69 1.66
C LEU A 27 -12.02 2.14 1.20
N HIS A 28 -12.38 2.40 -0.06
CA HIS A 28 -12.37 3.75 -0.60
C HIS A 28 -13.32 4.67 0.17
N HIS A 29 -14.58 4.25 0.38
CA HIS A 29 -15.54 5.05 1.14
C HIS A 29 -15.16 5.21 2.61
N ALA A 30 -14.52 4.23 3.24
CA ALA A 30 -14.02 4.39 4.62
C ALA A 30 -12.96 5.49 4.71
N ILE A 31 -12.04 5.54 3.75
CA ILE A 31 -11.00 6.57 3.68
C ILE A 31 -11.60 7.94 3.35
N GLU A 32 -12.54 8.00 2.40
CA GLU A 32 -13.26 9.23 2.08
C GLU A 32 -14.04 9.75 3.29
N ASN A 33 -14.80 8.91 3.99
CA ASN A 33 -15.57 9.32 5.17
C ASN A 33 -14.68 9.88 6.29
N LEU A 34 -13.46 9.34 6.45
CA LEU A 34 -12.47 9.88 7.39
C LEU A 34 -11.87 11.23 6.93
N ALA A 35 -11.82 11.46 5.62
CA ALA A 35 -11.38 12.72 5.02
C ALA A 35 -12.48 13.79 5.00
N HIS A 36 -13.75 13.39 5.03
CA HIS A 36 -14.89 14.31 5.08
C HIS A 36 -14.89 15.13 6.38
N GLY A 37 -15.04 16.45 6.26
CA GLY A 37 -15.02 17.38 7.40
C GLY A 37 -13.62 17.84 7.83
N GLN A 38 -12.56 17.36 7.18
CA GLN A 38 -11.19 17.81 7.41
C GLN A 38 -10.84 19.05 6.57
N ASN A 39 -9.77 19.75 6.94
CA ASN A 39 -9.24 20.85 6.13
C ASN A 39 -8.72 20.33 4.77
N ALA A 40 -8.74 21.15 3.72
CA ALA A 40 -8.41 20.75 2.33
C ALA A 40 -7.04 20.07 2.19
N VAL A 41 -6.05 20.50 2.98
CA VAL A 41 -4.72 19.88 3.02
C VAL A 41 -4.78 18.47 3.61
N ILE A 42 -5.52 18.26 4.70
CA ILE A 42 -5.65 16.94 5.31
C ILE A 42 -6.49 16.02 4.42
N ALA A 43 -7.56 16.54 3.81
CA ALA A 43 -8.42 15.77 2.90
C ALA A 43 -7.66 15.21 1.68
N SER A 44 -6.59 15.88 1.23
CA SER A 44 -5.74 15.40 0.13
C SER A 44 -4.60 14.48 0.59
N LEU A 45 -4.05 14.70 1.79
CA LEU A 45 -2.95 13.88 2.32
C LEU A 45 -3.41 12.58 2.96
N LEU A 46 -4.60 12.57 3.57
CA LEU A 46 -5.13 11.40 4.28
C LEU A 46 -5.32 10.18 3.35
N PRO A 47 -5.88 10.32 2.13
CA PRO A 47 -6.00 9.21 1.20
C PRO A 47 -4.64 8.73 0.72
N MET A 48 -3.68 9.63 0.49
CA MET A 48 -2.32 9.26 0.09
C MET A 48 -1.63 8.44 1.19
N ALA A 49 -1.69 8.89 2.44
CA ALA A 49 -1.11 8.17 3.57
C ALA A 49 -1.78 6.80 3.78
N ALA A 50 -3.12 6.74 3.70
CA ALA A 50 -3.86 5.49 3.81
C ALA A 50 -3.48 4.50 2.69
N ASN A 51 -3.43 4.95 1.44
CA ASN A 51 -3.01 4.13 0.30
C ASN A 51 -1.58 3.61 0.47
N LEU A 52 -0.64 4.44 0.94
CA LEU A 52 0.73 4.02 1.20
C LEU A 52 0.79 2.91 2.26
N VAL A 53 0.10 3.09 3.39
CA VAL A 53 0.10 2.12 4.49
C VAL A 53 -0.55 0.80 4.05
N LEU A 54 -1.71 0.86 3.39
CA LEU A 54 -2.39 -0.32 2.89
C LEU A 54 -1.56 -1.03 1.82
N GLY A 55 -1.01 -0.28 0.87
CA GLY A 55 -0.13 -0.81 -0.17
C GLY A 55 1.10 -1.51 0.40
N PHE A 56 1.71 -0.94 1.45
CA PHE A 56 2.83 -1.55 2.16
C PHE A 56 2.42 -2.86 2.85
N ILE A 57 1.30 -2.86 3.58
CA ILE A 57 0.78 -4.06 4.26
C ILE A 57 0.50 -5.18 3.25
N ILE A 58 -0.22 -4.87 2.17
CA ILE A 58 -0.55 -5.82 1.12
C ILE A 58 0.73 -6.35 0.47
N GLY A 59 1.66 -5.48 0.11
CA GLY A 59 2.94 -5.87 -0.49
C GLY A 59 3.76 -6.78 0.43
N ALA A 60 3.78 -6.50 1.74
CA ALA A 60 4.45 -7.34 2.72
C ALA A 60 3.80 -8.73 2.82
N ILE A 61 2.46 -8.81 2.83
CA ILE A 61 1.70 -10.07 2.86
C ILE A 61 1.99 -10.90 1.59
N VAL A 62 1.92 -10.28 0.41
CA VAL A 62 2.21 -10.94 -0.87
C VAL A 62 3.66 -11.45 -0.89
N LEU A 63 4.62 -10.62 -0.48
CA LEU A 63 6.02 -11.02 -0.41
C LEU A 63 6.24 -12.21 0.55
N ALA A 64 5.59 -12.19 1.72
CA ALA A 64 5.65 -13.29 2.67
C ALA A 64 5.06 -14.58 2.07
N GLY A 65 3.91 -14.50 1.41
CA GLY A 65 3.28 -15.63 0.73
C GLY A 65 4.14 -16.22 -0.38
N VAL A 66 4.69 -15.38 -1.26
CA VAL A 66 5.60 -15.79 -2.34
C VAL A 66 6.86 -16.45 -1.77
N LYS A 67 7.43 -15.89 -0.69
CA LYS A 67 8.59 -16.50 -0.01
C LYS A 67 8.25 -17.85 0.62
N ALA A 68 7.10 -18.00 1.25
CA ALA A 68 6.66 -19.26 1.84
C ALA A 68 6.47 -20.35 0.76
N ILE A 69 5.80 -20.02 -0.34
CA ILE A 69 5.62 -20.94 -1.47
C ILE A 69 6.97 -21.28 -2.11
N GLY A 70 7.85 -20.29 -2.30
CA GLY A 70 9.20 -20.50 -2.84
C GLY A 70 10.08 -21.37 -1.93
N ALA A 71 9.94 -21.25 -0.61
CA ALA A 71 10.61 -22.12 0.35
C ALA A 71 10.11 -23.56 0.24
N LEU A 72 8.80 -23.76 0.10
CA LEU A 72 8.20 -25.09 -0.04
C LEU A 72 8.51 -25.77 -1.39
N ARG A 73 8.73 -24.97 -2.44
CA ARG A 73 9.06 -25.46 -3.80
C ARG A 73 10.55 -25.70 -4.04
N ARG A 74 11.45 -25.28 -3.14
CA ARG A 74 12.88 -25.55 -3.30
C ARG A 74 13.09 -27.06 -3.21
N PRO A 75 13.60 -27.74 -4.26
CA PRO A 75 14.00 -29.13 -4.12
C PRO A 75 15.08 -29.17 -3.03
N ALA A 76 14.91 -30.10 -2.08
CA ALA A 76 15.94 -30.40 -1.10
C ALA A 76 17.24 -30.67 -1.88
N LYS A 77 18.21 -29.79 -1.69
CA LYS A 77 19.54 -30.00 -2.25
C LYS A 77 20.29 -30.97 -1.35
#